data_AF-A0A4Y8ULL4-F1
#
_entry.id   AF-A0A4Y8ULL4-F1
#
_cell.length_a   1.000
_cell.length_b   1.000
_cell.length_c   1.000
_cell.angle_alpha   90.00
_cell.angle_beta   90.00
_cell.angle_gamma   90.00
#
_symmetry.space_group_name_H-M   'P 1'
#
loop_
_entity.id
_entity.type
_entity.pdbx_description
1 polymer ?
#
loop_
_entity_poly.entity_id
_entity_poly.type
_entity_poly.pdbx_seq_one_letter_code
_entity_poly.pdbx_strand_id
1 'polypeptide(L)'
;MARIPISRLAPTDPGAYRRARWRARAWTGVVVVVAATAVTEIALRVESGDTQTQASAASTFFHAGIVLACLVPVLWFQWRRSFRARPQQLSVDDGDGAWMGVPELDEAPRPHLTLGAGEESPRRW
;
A
#
# COMPACT_ATOMS: atom_id res chain seq x y z
N MET A 1 14.51 -33.25 6.57
CA MET A 1 13.53 -32.67 5.63
C MET A 1 12.80 -31.53 6.32
N ALA A 2 13.12 -30.28 5.99
CA ALA A 2 12.48 -29.12 6.58
C ALA A 2 11.07 -28.94 6.00
N ARG A 3 10.04 -28.96 6.85
CA ARG A 3 8.68 -28.62 6.45
C ARG A 3 8.64 -27.13 6.11
N ILE A 4 8.45 -26.81 4.83
CA ILE A 4 8.15 -25.44 4.39
C ILE A 4 6.74 -25.11 4.93
N PRO A 5 6.57 -24.09 5.79
CA PRO A 5 5.25 -23.76 6.31
C PRO A 5 4.35 -23.27 5.16
N ILE A 6 3.24 -23.96 4.94
CA ILE A 6 2.16 -23.65 3.97
C ILE A 6 1.38 -22.41 4.46
N SER A 7 2.07 -21.28 4.63
CA SER A 7 1.51 -20.05 5.20
C SER A 7 1.58 -18.84 4.26
N ARG A 8 1.94 -19.04 2.97
CA ARG A 8 2.25 -17.91 2.08
C ARG A 8 1.62 -17.88 0.70
N LEU A 9 0.66 -18.75 0.40
CA LEU A 9 -0.09 -18.67 -0.86
C LEU A 9 -1.56 -18.98 -0.60
N ALA A 10 -2.18 -18.22 0.32
CA ALA A 10 -3.63 -18.13 0.35
C ALA A 10 -4.06 -17.13 -0.75
N PRO A 11 -5.15 -17.42 -1.52
CA PRO A 11 -5.78 -16.42 -2.37
C PRO A 11 -6.01 -15.16 -1.54
N THR A 12 -5.61 -14.01 -2.08
CA THR A 12 -5.34 -12.79 -1.33
C THR A 12 -6.55 -12.36 -0.50
N ASP A 13 -6.53 -12.62 0.81
CA ASP A 13 -7.61 -12.27 1.76
C ASP A 13 -8.00 -10.78 1.58
N PRO A 14 -9.24 -10.48 1.12
CA PRO A 14 -9.71 -9.11 0.95
C PRO A 14 -9.62 -8.30 2.25
N GLY A 15 -9.79 -8.94 3.41
CA GLY A 15 -9.61 -8.34 4.73
C GLY A 15 -8.17 -7.93 5.00
N ALA A 16 -7.19 -8.79 4.67
CA ALA A 16 -5.77 -8.48 4.80
C ALA A 16 -5.35 -7.31 3.91
N TYR A 17 -5.85 -7.26 2.68
CA TYR A 17 -5.64 -6.13 1.77
C TYR A 17 -6.22 -4.83 2.34
N ARG A 18 -7.48 -4.83 2.80
CA ARG A 18 -8.12 -3.64 3.38
C ARG A 18 -7.36 -3.14 4.61
N ARG A 19 -6.92 -4.03 5.51
CA ARG A 19 -6.09 -3.68 6.67
C ARG A 19 -4.76 -3.04 6.25
N ALA A 20 -4.08 -3.61 5.25
CA ALA A 20 -2.83 -3.04 4.73
C ALA A 20 -3.05 -1.65 4.10
N ARG A 21 -4.14 -1.48 3.33
CA ARG A 21 -4.49 -0.21 2.69
C ARG A 21 -4.89 0.87 3.69
N TRP A 22 -5.61 0.52 4.75
CA TRP A 22 -5.92 1.44 5.84
C TRP A 22 -4.66 1.89 6.59
N ARG A 23 -3.73 0.96 6.87
CA ARG A 23 -2.43 1.31 7.46
C ARG A 23 -1.63 2.25 6.57
N ALA A 24 -1.58 2.00 5.26
CA ALA A 24 -0.89 2.88 4.32
C ALA A 24 -1.51 4.29 4.30
N ARG A 25 -2.85 4.41 4.31
CA ARG A 25 -3.55 5.68 4.42
C ARG A 25 -3.31 6.40 5.76
N ALA A 26 -3.31 5.67 6.87
CA ALA A 26 -3.01 6.23 8.18
C ALA A 26 -1.59 6.83 8.20
N TRP A 27 -0.62 6.11 7.65
CA TRP A 27 0.75 6.62 7.48
C TRP A 27 0.81 7.83 6.54
N THR A 28 0.05 7.85 5.46
CA THR A 28 -0.08 9.07 4.63
C THR A 28 -0.60 10.24 5.46
N GLY A 29 -1.63 10.03 6.29
CA GLY A 29 -2.16 11.05 7.19
C GLY A 29 -1.12 11.58 8.17
N VAL A 30 -0.35 10.70 8.80
CA VAL A 30 0.76 11.08 9.71
C VAL A 30 1.79 11.94 8.97
N VAL A 31 2.21 11.54 7.77
CA VAL A 31 3.19 12.30 6.97
C VAL A 31 2.63 13.68 6.60
N VAL A 32 1.36 13.77 6.22
CA VAL A 32 0.71 15.04 5.89
C VAL A 32 0.65 15.96 7.10
N VAL A 33 0.29 15.45 8.28
CA VAL A 33 0.26 16.23 9.53
C VAL A 33 1.66 16.75 9.86
N VAL A 34 2.68 15.89 9.82
CA VAL A 34 4.07 16.29 10.08
C VAL A 34 4.52 17.37 9.09
N ALA A 35 4.26 17.19 7.79
CA ALA A 35 4.61 18.17 6.77
C ALA A 35 3.89 19.51 7.01
N ALA A 36 2.59 19.49 7.30
CA ALA A 36 1.82 20.70 7.61
C ALA A 36 2.38 21.42 8.83
N THR A 37 2.65 20.71 9.93
CA THR A 37 3.23 21.30 11.14
C THR A 37 4.60 21.92 10.89
N ALA A 38 5.46 21.26 10.11
CA ALA A 38 6.77 21.78 9.77
C ALA A 38 6.67 23.07 8.94
N VAL A 39 5.78 23.09 7.94
CA VAL A 39 5.55 24.28 7.10
C VAL A 39 5.03 25.43 7.95
N THR A 40 4.06 25.18 8.83
CA THR A 40 3.51 26.21 9.73
C THR A 40 4.57 26.76 10.68
N GLU A 41 5.37 25.90 11.32
CA GLU A 41 6.47 26.32 12.20
C GLU A 41 7.50 27.20 11.47
N ILE A 42 7.86 26.82 10.25
CA ILE A 42 8.81 27.59 9.44
C ILE A 42 8.21 28.95 9.05
N ALA A 43 6.95 28.98 8.61
CA ALA A 43 6.26 30.23 8.27
C ALA A 43 6.21 31.19 9.48
N LEU A 44 5.83 30.69 10.65
CA LEU A 44 5.81 31.49 11.88
C LEU A 44 7.19 32.05 12.27
N ARG A 45 8.26 31.27 12.06
CA ARG A 45 9.63 31.72 12.35
C ARG A 45 10.14 32.75 11.36
N VAL A 46 9.78 32.62 10.09
CA VAL A 46 10.13 33.58 9.04
C VAL A 46 9.39 34.91 9.23
N GLU A 47 8.13 34.87 9.66
CA GLU A 47 7.32 36.06 9.95
C GLU A 47 7.62 36.69 11.31
N SER A 48 8.42 36.04 12.15
CA SER A 48 8.78 36.55 13.48
C SER A 48 9.53 37.88 13.38
N GLY A 49 9.20 38.84 14.25
CA GLY A 49 9.93 40.11 14.38
C GLY A 49 11.27 39.99 15.11
N ASP A 50 11.56 38.83 15.70
CA ASP A 50 12.83 38.55 16.38
C ASP A 50 13.86 37.95 15.41
N THR A 51 15.02 38.61 15.31
CA THR A 51 16.10 38.22 14.39
C THR A 51 16.73 36.89 14.75
N GLN A 52 16.77 36.54 16.03
CA GLN A 52 17.27 35.23 16.49
C GLN A 52 16.34 34.10 16.04
N THR A 53 15.03 34.31 16.19
CA THR A 53 14.01 33.36 15.74
C THR A 53 14.04 33.16 14.22
N GLN A 54 14.18 34.24 13.43
CA GLN A 54 14.33 34.15 11.97
C GLN A 54 15.57 33.35 11.56
N ALA A 55 16.72 33.59 12.19
CA ALA A 55 17.95 32.84 11.91
C ALA A 55 17.79 31.34 12.20
N SER A 56 16.99 30.98 13.21
CA SER A 56 16.70 29.57 13.55
C SER A 56 15.87 28.84 12.49
N ALA A 57 15.15 29.55 11.61
CA ALA A 57 14.26 28.95 10.61
C ALA A 57 15.00 28.02 9.64
N ALA A 58 16.24 28.36 9.26
CA ALA A 58 17.06 27.52 8.39
C ALA A 58 17.42 26.17 9.04
N SER A 59 17.75 26.20 10.34
CA SER A 59 17.97 24.98 11.12
C SER A 59 16.69 24.15 11.21
N THR A 60 15.55 24.77 11.52
CA THR A 60 14.25 24.08 11.57
C THR A 60 13.89 23.43 10.23
N PHE A 61 14.12 24.13 9.11
CA PHE A 61 13.92 23.59 7.76
C PHE A 61 14.78 22.34 7.52
N PHE A 62 16.06 22.39 7.90
CA PHE A 62 16.97 21.26 7.74
C PHE A 62 16.51 20.03 8.55
N HIS A 63 16.16 20.23 9.83
CA HIS A 63 15.66 19.13 10.68
C HIS A 63 14.33 18.57 10.17
N ALA A 64 13.40 19.42 9.73
CA ALA A 64 12.16 18.99 9.11
C ALA A 64 12.41 18.18 7.83
N GLY A 65 13.36 18.62 6.99
CA GLY A 65 13.78 17.90 5.79
C GLY A 65 14.30 16.49 6.10
N ILE A 66 15.12 16.34 7.15
CA ILE A 66 15.60 15.02 7.60
C ILE A 66 14.44 14.14 8.04
N VAL A 67 13.54 14.65 8.87
CA VAL A 67 12.37 13.89 9.35
C VAL A 67 11.52 13.42 8.17
N LEU A 68 11.22 14.30 7.22
CA LEU A 68 10.47 13.95 6.02
C LEU A 68 11.21 12.92 5.16
N ALA A 69 12.52 13.07 4.98
CA ALA A 69 13.35 12.11 4.25
C ALA A 69 13.32 10.71 4.89
N CYS A 70 13.29 10.62 6.23
CA CYS A 70 13.14 9.36 6.95
C CYS A 70 11.72 8.76 6.82
N LEU A 71 10.69 9.59 6.66
CA LEU A 71 9.30 9.13 6.53
C LEU A 71 8.97 8.60 5.13
N VAL A 72 9.61 9.11 4.08
CA VAL A 72 9.45 8.63 2.69
C VAL A 72 9.63 7.10 2.55
N PRO A 73 10.74 6.47 3.01
CA PRO A 73 10.92 5.03 2.88
C PRO A 73 9.91 4.23 3.70
N VAL A 74 9.46 4.75 4.85
CA VAL A 74 8.40 4.13 5.65
C VAL A 74 7.09 4.10 4.86
N LEU A 75 6.69 5.24 4.31
CA LEU A 75 5.48 5.36 3.50
C LEU A 75 5.57 4.46 2.26
N TRP A 76 6.70 4.47 1.56
CA TRP A 76 6.98 3.59 0.43
C TRP A 76 6.82 2.11 0.80
N PHE A 77 7.39 1.69 1.93
CA PHE A 77 7.29 0.31 2.39
C PHE A 77 5.84 -0.11 2.67
N GLN A 78 5.05 0.77 3.30
CA GLN A 78 3.64 0.49 3.59
C GLN A 78 2.79 0.38 2.33
N TRP A 79 3.00 1.27 1.36
CA TRP A 79 2.32 1.20 0.06
C TRP A 79 2.75 -0.03 -0.73
N ARG A 80 4.05 -0.34 -0.78
CA ARG A 80 4.57 -1.56 -1.43
C ARG A 80 3.95 -2.83 -0.82
N ARG A 81 3.81 -2.88 0.51
CA ARG A 81 3.14 -3.97 1.22
C ARG A 81 1.66 -4.06 0.85
N SER A 82 0.97 -2.93 0.74
CA SER A 82 -0.44 -2.90 0.31
C SER A 82 -0.61 -3.37 -1.13
N PHE A 83 0.27 -2.96 -2.06
CA PHE A 83 0.18 -3.36 -3.46
C PHE A 83 0.48 -4.84 -3.66
N ARG A 84 1.45 -5.41 -2.93
CA ARG A 84 1.72 -6.85 -2.93
C ARG A 84 0.55 -7.69 -2.42
N ALA A 85 -0.28 -7.12 -1.55
CA ALA A 85 -1.47 -7.77 -1.02
C ALA A 85 -2.72 -7.49 -1.86
N ARG A 86 -2.61 -6.86 -3.04
CA ARG A 86 -3.76 -6.59 -3.90
C ARG A 86 -4.34 -7.92 -4.41
N PRO A 87 -5.64 -8.19 -4.22
CA PRO A 87 -6.30 -9.33 -4.87
C PRO A 87 -6.14 -9.19 -6.38
N GLN A 88 -5.55 -10.19 -7.02
CA GLN A 88 -5.50 -10.28 -8.48
C GLN A 88 -6.78 -10.98 -8.91
N GLN A 89 -7.67 -10.23 -9.58
CA GLN A 89 -8.74 -10.84 -10.36
C GLN A 89 -8.10 -11.25 -11.69
N LEU A 90 -8.15 -12.53 -12.03
CA LEU A 90 -7.91 -12.97 -13.39
C LEU A 90 -9.05 -12.37 -14.23
N SER A 91 -8.72 -11.73 -15.36
CA SER A 91 -9.74 -11.50 -16.38
C SER A 91 -10.24 -12.88 -16.78
N VAL A 92 -11.47 -13.19 -16.44
CA VAL A 92 -12.20 -14.18 -17.22
C VAL A 92 -12.49 -13.41 -18.50
N ASP A 93 -11.56 -13.47 -19.44
CA ASP A 93 -11.89 -13.11 -20.81
C ASP A 93 -12.96 -14.12 -21.21
N ASP A 94 -14.22 -13.67 -21.20
CA ASP A 94 -15.34 -14.31 -21.89
C ASP A 94 -15.11 -14.18 -23.41
N GLY A 95 -13.93 -14.59 -23.88
CA GLY A 95 -13.68 -14.82 -25.29
C GLY A 95 -14.47 -16.05 -25.71
N ASP A 96 -15.00 -16.04 -26.94
CA ASP A 96 -15.88 -17.06 -27.51
C ASP A 96 -15.36 -18.52 -27.43
N GLY A 97 -14.10 -18.73 -27.02
CA GLY A 97 -13.52 -20.04 -26.69
C GLY A 97 -13.90 -20.62 -25.33
N ALA A 98 -14.45 -19.84 -24.38
CA ALA A 98 -14.78 -20.33 -23.04
C ALA A 98 -15.90 -21.41 -23.01
N TRP A 99 -16.67 -21.55 -24.10
CA TRP A 99 -17.70 -22.58 -24.25
C TRP A 99 -17.15 -23.97 -24.62
N MET A 100 -15.92 -24.04 -25.11
CA MET A 100 -15.22 -25.30 -25.34
C MET A 100 -14.09 -25.37 -24.34
N GLY A 101 -14.24 -26.14 -23.26
CA GLY A 101 -13.28 -26.27 -22.15
C GLY A 101 -11.89 -26.78 -22.56
N VAL A 102 -11.18 -26.02 -23.37
CA VAL A 102 -9.82 -26.23 -23.85
C VAL A 102 -8.98 -25.18 -23.14
N PRO A 103 -8.28 -25.54 -22.07
CA PRO A 103 -7.25 -24.66 -21.52
C PRO A 103 -6.21 -24.42 -22.62
N GLU A 104 -5.89 -23.17 -22.88
CA GLU A 104 -4.85 -22.75 -23.82
C GLU A 104 -3.54 -23.51 -23.53
N LEU A 105 -3.20 -24.48 -24.39
CA LEU A 105 -2.13 -25.46 -24.18
C LEU A 105 -0.71 -24.88 -24.27
N ASP A 106 -0.57 -23.60 -24.61
CA ASP A 106 0.74 -22.94 -24.78
C ASP A 106 1.14 -22.04 -23.59
N GLU A 107 0.29 -21.89 -22.57
CA GLU A 107 0.64 -21.10 -21.39
C GLU A 107 1.42 -21.96 -20.37
N ALA A 108 2.59 -21.49 -19.95
CA ALA A 108 3.41 -22.19 -18.95
C ALA A 108 2.58 -22.49 -17.69
N PRO A 109 2.63 -23.71 -17.12
CA PRO A 109 1.75 -24.13 -16.04
C PRO A 109 1.92 -23.21 -14.82
N ARG A 110 0.92 -22.36 -14.59
CA ARG A 110 0.84 -21.53 -13.40
C ARG A 110 0.29 -22.38 -12.25
N PRO A 111 0.81 -22.22 -11.02
CA PRO A 111 0.33 -22.96 -9.86
C PRO A 111 -1.18 -22.74 -9.73
N HIS A 112 -1.92 -23.84 -9.65
CA HIS A 112 -3.37 -23.91 -9.76
C HIS A 112 -4.04 -22.94 -8.77
N LEU A 113 -4.50 -21.79 -9.27
CA LEU A 113 -5.25 -20.81 -8.52
C LEU A 113 -6.71 -21.20 -8.59
N THR A 114 -7.32 -21.47 -7.44
CA THR A 114 -8.71 -21.93 -7.31
C THR A 114 -9.68 -21.04 -8.09
N LEU A 115 -10.41 -21.64 -9.03
CA LEU A 115 -11.63 -21.09 -9.61
C LEU A 115 -12.61 -20.74 -8.47
N GLY A 116 -13.13 -19.52 -8.45
CA GLY A 116 -14.26 -19.16 -7.58
C GLY A 116 -13.90 -18.47 -6.25
N ALA A 117 -13.11 -17.39 -6.27
CA ALA A 117 -13.04 -16.45 -5.14
C ALA A 117 -13.92 -15.20 -5.34
N GLY A 118 -14.97 -15.33 -6.17
CA GLY A 118 -15.84 -14.21 -6.59
C GLY A 118 -17.31 -14.35 -6.21
N GLU A 119 -17.82 -15.54 -5.87
CA GLU A 119 -19.22 -15.69 -5.47
C GLU A 119 -19.35 -15.64 -3.94
N GLU A 120 -19.95 -14.56 -3.45
CA GLU A 120 -20.54 -14.57 -2.12
C GLU A 120 -21.61 -15.67 -2.09
N SER A 121 -21.36 -16.74 -1.33
CA SER A 121 -22.29 -17.88 -1.21
C SER A 121 -23.72 -17.39 -0.96
N PRO A 122 -24.74 -17.88 -1.71
CA PRO A 122 -26.10 -17.40 -1.57
C PRO A 122 -26.58 -17.58 -0.12
N ARG A 123 -26.98 -16.47 0.50
CA ARG A 123 -27.27 -16.41 1.94
C ARG A 123 -28.49 -17.22 2.38
N ARG A 124 -29.28 -17.78 1.46
CA ARG A 124 -30.50 -18.53 1.75
C ARG A 124 -30.70 -19.54 0.63
N TRP A 125 -30.95 -20.80 1.00
CA TRP A 125 -31.41 -21.83 0.08
C TRP A 125 -32.86 -21.56 -0.34
#